data_AF-A0AAW1MCQ3-F1
#
_entry.id   AF-A0AAW1MCQ3-F1
#
_cell.length_a   1.000
_cell.length_b   1.000
_cell.length_c   1.000
_cell.angle_alpha   90.00
_cell.angle_beta   90.00
_cell.angle_gamma   90.00
#
_symmetry.space_group_name_H-M   'P 1'
#
loop_
_entity.id
_entity.type
_entity.pdbx_description
1 polymer ?
#
loop_
_entity_poly.entity_id
_entity_poly.type
_entity_poly.pdbx_seq_one_letter_code
_entity_poly.pdbx_strand_id
1 'polypeptide(L)'
;MVKITIFIVVALIFSFVESVPLEEPQAECTPGEVKTIDCNNCTCSSTGVWGCSKRICPAECTQGESKTIDCNTCTCTANGIWGCSKRLCPAKCSPGEYKRIDCNDCTCTANGLWACTEKLCPVLKCIPGESFKKDCNNCICNLDGQNAACTLLPCTEKL
;
A
#
# COMPACT_ATOMS: atom_id res chain seq x y z
N MET A 1 20.71 37.08 -45.72
CA MET A 1 21.02 36.00 -44.75
C MET A 1 19.88 36.05 -43.73
N VAL A 2 18.97 35.09 -43.50
CA VAL A 2 18.90 33.62 -43.58
C VAL A 2 17.39 33.25 -43.69
N LYS A 3 16.90 32.67 -44.79
CA LYS A 3 16.31 31.31 -44.97
C LYS A 3 15.63 30.65 -43.75
N ILE A 4 14.31 30.39 -43.82
CA ILE A 4 13.71 29.14 -43.29
C ILE A 4 12.68 28.64 -44.31
N THR A 5 13.04 27.56 -45.00
CA THR A 5 12.21 26.83 -45.95
C THR A 5 11.48 25.71 -45.20
N ILE A 6 10.17 25.64 -45.42
CA ILE A 6 9.23 24.62 -44.92
C ILE A 6 9.64 23.23 -45.45
N PHE A 7 9.82 22.25 -44.56
CA PHE A 7 9.89 20.84 -44.92
C PHE A 7 8.76 20.07 -44.22
N ILE A 8 7.90 19.51 -45.07
CA ILE A 8 6.77 18.64 -44.77
C ILE A 8 7.30 17.36 -44.12
N VAL A 9 6.93 17.09 -42.87
CA VAL A 9 7.18 15.78 -42.24
C VAL A 9 5.94 14.93 -42.42
N VAL A 10 6.06 13.96 -43.31
CA VAL A 10 5.12 12.87 -43.56
C VAL A 10 5.01 12.04 -42.27
N ALA A 11 3.87 12.11 -41.58
CA ALA A 11 3.59 11.27 -40.42
C ALA A 11 3.12 9.88 -40.90
N LEU A 12 4.07 8.97 -41.09
CA LEU A 12 3.81 7.54 -41.12
C LEU A 12 3.45 7.10 -39.69
N ILE A 13 2.17 6.80 -39.49
CA ILE A 13 1.62 6.09 -38.33
C ILE A 13 2.18 4.66 -38.24
N PHE A 14 3.44 4.54 -37.83
CA PHE A 14 3.98 3.27 -37.35
C PHE A 14 3.46 3.03 -35.93
N SER A 15 2.74 1.92 -35.78
CA SER A 15 2.18 1.41 -34.53
C SER A 15 3.25 1.29 -33.44
N PHE A 16 3.19 2.14 -32.41
CA PHE A 16 3.86 1.88 -31.14
C PHE A 16 2.89 1.13 -30.24
N VAL A 17 2.87 -0.20 -30.39
CA VAL A 17 2.43 -1.08 -29.32
C VAL A 17 3.55 -1.04 -28.28
N GLU A 18 3.39 -0.27 -27.21
CA GLU A 18 4.28 -0.35 -26.06
C GLU A 18 4.15 -1.75 -25.46
N SER A 19 5.18 -2.57 -25.65
CA SER A 19 5.27 -3.88 -25.04
C SER A 19 5.35 -3.72 -23.52
N VAL A 20 4.32 -4.16 -22.81
CA VAL A 20 4.32 -4.30 -21.36
C VAL A 20 5.51 -5.20 -20.97
N PRO A 21 6.47 -4.73 -20.15
CA PRO A 21 7.54 -5.58 -19.66
C PRO A 21 6.92 -6.77 -18.93
N LEU A 22 7.29 -7.99 -19.33
CA LEU A 22 6.98 -9.18 -18.54
C LEU A 22 7.70 -9.03 -17.20
N GLU A 23 6.93 -8.82 -16.14
CA GLU A 23 7.45 -8.76 -14.78
C GLU A 23 8.03 -10.15 -14.46
N GLU A 24 9.35 -10.24 -14.31
CA GLU A 24 9.99 -11.49 -13.91
C GLU A 24 9.49 -11.88 -12.51
N PRO A 25 9.27 -13.18 -12.22
CA PRO A 25 8.83 -13.60 -10.90
C PRO A 25 9.84 -13.14 -9.87
N GLN A 26 9.41 -12.25 -8.97
CA GLN A 26 10.26 -11.77 -7.90
C GLN A 26 10.66 -12.96 -7.02
N ALA A 27 11.96 -13.22 -6.90
CA ALA A 27 12.47 -14.26 -6.01
C ALA A 27 12.01 -13.99 -4.57
N GLU A 28 11.42 -15.00 -3.92
CA GLU A 28 10.86 -14.87 -2.57
C GLU A 28 11.95 -14.87 -1.48
N CYS A 29 13.14 -15.38 -1.82
CA CYS A 29 14.25 -15.56 -0.89
C CYS A 29 15.62 -15.57 -1.58
N THR A 30 16.66 -15.44 -0.76
CA THR A 30 18.05 -15.51 -1.24
C THR A 30 18.51 -16.97 -1.32
N PRO A 31 19.03 -17.47 -2.45
CA PRO A 31 19.51 -18.85 -2.57
C PRO A 31 20.47 -19.27 -1.45
N GLY A 32 20.21 -20.43 -0.84
CA GLY A 32 20.97 -20.95 0.29
C GLY A 32 20.57 -20.39 1.67
N GLU A 33 19.69 -19.39 1.73
CA GLU A 33 19.10 -18.92 3.00
C GLU A 33 18.35 -20.08 3.68
N VAL A 34 18.42 -20.14 5.01
CA VAL A 34 17.75 -21.15 5.83
C VAL A 34 16.86 -20.44 6.84
N LYS A 35 15.62 -20.90 6.97
CA LYS A 35 14.70 -20.43 8.01
C LYS A 35 13.78 -21.54 8.48
N THR A 36 13.15 -21.33 9.61
CA THR A 36 12.06 -22.19 10.08
C THR A 36 10.73 -21.50 9.80
N ILE A 37 9.83 -22.18 9.09
CA ILE A 37 8.44 -21.77 8.91
C ILE A 37 7.59 -22.75 9.69
N ASP A 38 6.84 -22.25 10.67
CA ASP A 38 6.16 -23.04 11.69
C ASP A 38 7.16 -23.99 12.40
N CYS A 39 7.05 -25.30 12.20
CA CYS A 39 7.98 -26.31 12.72
C CYS A 39 8.91 -26.91 11.64
N ASN A 40 8.81 -26.43 10.39
CA ASN A 40 9.50 -26.99 9.25
C ASN A 40 10.77 -26.21 8.93
N ASN A 41 11.87 -26.93 8.73
CA ASN A 41 13.12 -26.34 8.27
C ASN A 41 13.04 -26.14 6.76
N CYS A 42 13.34 -24.93 6.32
CA CYS A 42 13.26 -24.50 4.93
C CYS A 42 14.62 -24.01 4.46
N THR A 43 14.96 -24.35 3.22
CA THR A 43 16.15 -23.83 2.54
C THR A 43 15.72 -23.24 1.20
N CYS A 44 16.26 -22.07 0.87
CA CYS A 44 15.96 -21.39 -0.37
C CYS A 44 16.72 -22.05 -1.53
N SER A 45 16.00 -22.43 -2.59
CA SER A 45 16.57 -23.02 -3.79
C SER A 45 17.37 -21.98 -4.61
N SER A 46 18.11 -22.46 -5.61
CA SER A 46 18.77 -21.60 -6.59
C SER A 46 17.80 -20.75 -7.44
N THR A 47 16.53 -21.13 -7.49
CA THR A 47 15.47 -20.41 -8.20
C THR A 47 14.72 -19.41 -7.30
N GLY A 48 15.16 -19.21 -6.05
CA GLY A 48 14.54 -18.24 -5.14
C GLY A 48 13.21 -18.70 -4.53
N VAL A 49 13.00 -20.02 -4.39
CA VAL A 49 11.78 -20.62 -3.82
C VAL A 49 12.13 -21.48 -2.60
N TRP A 50 11.29 -21.44 -1.57
CA TRP A 50 11.48 -22.22 -0.35
C TRP A 50 11.20 -23.72 -0.55
N GLY A 51 12.21 -24.56 -0.29
CA GLY A 51 12.04 -26.00 -0.09
C GLY A 51 12.00 -26.33 1.40
N CYS A 52 10.83 -26.70 1.91
CA CYS A 52 10.62 -27.01 3.33
C CYS A 52 10.44 -28.51 3.59
N SER A 53 10.83 -28.97 4.78
CA SER A 53 10.37 -30.27 5.29
C SER A 53 8.83 -30.30 5.41
N LYS A 54 8.25 -31.50 5.47
CA LYS A 54 6.79 -31.70 5.63
C LYS A 54 6.47 -32.43 6.94
N ARG A 55 7.00 -31.92 8.05
CA ARG A 55 6.65 -32.38 9.39
C ARG A 55 5.23 -31.93 9.72
N ILE A 56 4.48 -32.80 10.37
CA ILE A 56 3.22 -32.42 11.02
C ILE A 56 3.59 -31.57 12.24
N CYS A 57 3.20 -30.30 12.22
CA CYS A 57 3.46 -29.41 13.33
C CYS A 57 2.51 -29.68 14.49
N PRO A 58 2.96 -29.51 15.76
CA PRO A 58 2.07 -29.55 16.91
C PRO A 58 0.94 -28.54 16.75
N ALA A 59 -0.23 -28.87 17.31
CA ALA A 59 -1.35 -27.94 17.37
C ALA A 59 -0.92 -26.65 18.09
N GLU A 60 -1.21 -25.49 17.51
CA GLU A 60 -0.88 -24.19 18.08
C GLU A 60 -1.84 -23.78 19.21
N CYS A 61 -2.98 -24.47 19.30
CA CYS A 61 -4.07 -24.15 20.21
C CYS A 61 -4.97 -25.36 20.48
N THR A 62 -5.79 -25.26 21.53
CA THR A 62 -6.80 -26.28 21.87
C THR A 62 -8.11 -25.95 21.16
N GLN A 63 -8.76 -26.96 20.55
CA GLN A 63 -10.03 -26.78 19.84
C GLN A 63 -11.06 -26.01 20.69
N GLY A 64 -11.68 -25.00 20.09
CA GLY A 64 -12.70 -24.17 20.75
C GLY A 64 -12.14 -23.03 21.59
N GLU A 65 -10.84 -22.96 21.84
CA GLU A 65 -10.21 -21.75 22.37
C GLU A 65 -10.52 -20.56 21.47
N SER A 66 -10.66 -19.38 22.09
CA SER A 66 -10.88 -18.13 21.36
C SER A 66 -9.95 -17.04 21.87
N LYS A 67 -9.53 -16.18 20.96
CA LYS A 67 -8.78 -14.97 21.26
C LYS A 67 -9.19 -13.86 20.30
N THR A 68 -8.87 -12.63 20.68
CA THR A 68 -9.02 -11.48 19.79
C THR A 68 -7.63 -10.97 19.43
N ILE A 69 -7.34 -10.89 18.13
CA ILE A 69 -6.14 -10.21 17.62
C ILE A 69 -6.63 -8.93 16.94
N ASP A 70 -6.21 -7.80 17.49
CA ASP A 70 -6.76 -6.47 17.16
C ASP A 70 -8.29 -6.43 17.30
N CYS A 71 -9.02 -6.31 16.19
CA CYS A 71 -10.48 -6.32 16.14
C CYS A 71 -11.05 -7.66 15.64
N ASN A 72 -10.18 -8.60 15.26
CA ASN A 72 -10.55 -9.87 14.67
C ASN A 72 -10.66 -10.94 15.75
N THR A 73 -11.83 -11.59 15.80
CA THR A 73 -12.02 -12.79 16.61
C THR A 73 -11.40 -13.98 15.91
N CYS A 74 -10.65 -14.79 16.66
CA CYS A 74 -10.01 -16.01 16.25
C CYS A 74 -10.51 -17.17 17.10
N THR A 75 -10.84 -18.29 16.45
CA THR A 75 -11.24 -19.52 17.13
C THR A 75 -10.34 -20.66 16.68
N CYS A 76 -9.91 -21.50 17.62
CA CYS A 76 -9.10 -22.66 17.31
C CYS A 76 -9.95 -23.73 16.63
N THR A 77 -9.53 -24.13 15.43
CA THR A 77 -10.19 -25.18 14.65
C THR A 77 -9.87 -26.57 15.18
N ALA A 78 -10.60 -27.60 14.73
CA ALA A 78 -10.32 -28.99 15.09
C ALA A 78 -8.92 -29.47 14.67
N ASN A 79 -8.28 -28.79 13.70
CA ASN A 79 -6.93 -29.07 13.25
C ASN A 79 -5.85 -28.36 14.08
N GLY A 80 -6.21 -27.65 15.17
CA GLY A 80 -5.25 -26.96 16.02
C GLY A 80 -4.68 -25.68 15.40
N ILE A 81 -5.40 -25.07 14.46
CA ILE A 81 -5.01 -23.83 13.76
C ILE A 81 -6.01 -22.72 14.07
N TRP A 82 -5.52 -21.50 14.26
CA TRP A 82 -6.34 -20.31 14.46
C TRP A 82 -7.08 -19.89 13.18
N GLY A 83 -8.41 -20.01 13.19
CA GLY A 83 -9.28 -19.41 12.19
C GLY A 83 -9.73 -18.02 12.65
N CYS A 84 -9.18 -16.97 12.04
CA CYS A 84 -9.54 -15.59 12.36
C CYS A 84 -10.49 -14.97 11.34
N SER A 85 -11.39 -14.12 11.81
CA SER A 85 -12.10 -13.17 10.93
C SER A 85 -11.11 -12.21 10.25
N LYS A 86 -11.50 -11.66 9.09
CA LYS A 86 -10.68 -10.72 8.29
C LYS A 86 -11.35 -9.36 8.17
N ARG A 87 -11.70 -8.78 9.32
CA ARG A 87 -12.20 -7.40 9.42
C ARG A 87 -11.03 -6.44 9.22
N LEU A 88 -11.27 -5.37 8.47
CA LEU A 88 -10.36 -4.24 8.41
C LEU A 88 -10.41 -3.54 9.77
N CYS A 89 -9.33 -3.65 10.53
CA CYS A 89 -9.28 -3.03 11.86
C CYS A 89 -8.97 -1.53 11.73
N PRO A 90 -9.63 -0.68 12.54
CA PRO A 90 -9.26 0.72 12.61
C PRO A 90 -7.78 0.87 12.95
N ALA A 91 -7.08 1.76 12.25
CA ALA A 91 -5.70 2.09 12.59
C ALA A 91 -5.66 2.63 14.03
N LYS A 92 -4.96 1.90 14.91
CA LYS A 92 -4.74 2.32 16.30
C LYS A 92 -3.91 3.60 16.32
N CYS A 93 -4.20 4.47 17.28
CA CYS A 93 -3.51 5.74 17.52
C CYS A 93 -3.29 5.96 19.03
N SER A 94 -2.39 6.87 19.39
CA SER A 94 -2.19 7.24 20.80
C SER A 94 -3.20 8.31 21.22
N PRO A 95 -3.83 8.19 22.42
CA PRO A 95 -4.83 9.16 22.87
C PRO A 95 -4.34 10.60 22.78
N GLY A 96 -5.17 11.48 22.21
CA GLY A 96 -4.85 12.89 22.02
C GLY A 96 -4.04 13.21 20.77
N GLU A 97 -3.56 12.22 20.01
CA GLU A 97 -2.99 12.47 18.69
C GLU A 97 -3.99 13.19 17.79
N TYR A 98 -3.47 14.09 16.95
CA TYR A 98 -4.24 14.87 16.00
C TYR A 98 -3.70 14.65 14.59
N LYS A 99 -4.61 14.53 13.64
CA LYS A 99 -4.29 14.60 12.22
C LYS A 99 -5.43 15.24 11.45
N ARG A 100 -5.11 15.71 10.26
CA ARG A 100 -6.11 16.16 9.29
C ARG A 100 -6.12 15.22 8.11
N ILE A 101 -7.29 14.64 7.81
CA ILE A 101 -7.53 13.87 6.59
C ILE A 101 -8.37 14.76 5.69
N ASP A 102 -7.77 15.23 4.60
CA ASP A 102 -8.33 16.25 3.73
C ASP A 102 -8.76 17.52 4.50
N CYS A 103 -10.06 17.76 4.60
CA CYS A 103 -10.62 18.89 5.35
C CYS A 103 -11.13 18.51 6.74
N ASN A 104 -11.13 17.21 7.07
CA ASN A 104 -11.67 16.68 8.30
C ASN A 104 -10.60 16.63 9.38
N ASP A 105 -10.95 17.22 10.52
CA ASP A 105 -10.14 17.20 11.73
C ASP A 105 -10.40 15.89 12.48
N CYS A 106 -9.33 15.18 12.80
CA CYS A 106 -9.37 13.88 13.48
C CYS A 106 -8.56 13.93 14.77
N THR A 107 -9.16 13.44 15.87
CA THR A 107 -8.49 13.30 17.16
C THR A 107 -8.59 11.86 17.63
N CYS A 108 -7.49 11.33 18.17
CA CYS A 108 -7.49 10.00 18.74
C CYS A 108 -8.17 9.98 20.11
N THR A 109 -9.20 9.14 20.23
CA THR A 109 -9.94 8.92 21.48
C THR A 109 -9.13 8.15 22.51
N ALA A 110 -9.58 8.16 23.77
CA ALA A 110 -8.97 7.34 24.83
C ALA A 110 -8.96 5.83 24.52
N ASN A 111 -9.84 5.37 23.63
CA ASN A 111 -9.93 3.97 23.19
C ASN A 111 -8.99 3.65 22.00
N GLY A 112 -8.11 4.58 21.61
CA GLY A 112 -7.15 4.36 20.52
C GLY A 112 -7.79 4.36 19.13
N LEU A 113 -8.95 4.99 18.97
CA LEU A 113 -9.68 5.12 17.71
C LEU A 113 -9.73 6.58 17.25
N TRP A 114 -9.61 6.79 15.95
CA TRP A 114 -9.79 8.11 15.33
C TRP A 114 -11.26 8.54 15.33
N ALA A 115 -11.55 9.66 15.97
CA ALA A 115 -12.81 10.38 15.82
C ALA A 115 -12.58 11.58 14.90
N CYS A 116 -13.21 11.56 13.72
CA CYS A 116 -13.07 12.59 12.70
C CYS A 116 -14.37 13.37 12.54
N THR A 117 -14.26 14.66 12.17
CA THR A 117 -15.42 15.41 11.65
C THR A 117 -15.90 14.81 10.32
N GLU A 118 -17.19 14.99 10.00
CA GLU A 118 -17.82 14.49 8.77
C GLU A 118 -18.18 15.64 7.81
N LYS A 119 -17.21 16.51 7.53
CA LYS A 119 -17.36 17.59 6.54
C LYS A 119 -17.27 16.99 5.14
N LEU A 120 -18.16 17.40 4.25
CA LEU A 120 -18.01 17.15 2.82
C LEU A 120 -16.83 17.97 2.31
N CYS A 121 -15.72 17.31 2.02
CA CYS A 121 -14.51 18.01 1.59
C CYS A 121 -14.65 18.52 0.15
N PRO A 122 -14.17 19.74 -0.15
CA PRO A 122 -14.13 20.25 -1.51
C PRO A 122 -13.32 19.29 -2.39
N VAL A 123 -13.91 18.89 -3.52
CA VAL A 123 -13.17 18.23 -4.61
C VAL A 123 -12.08 19.18 -5.08
N LEU A 124 -10.84 18.67 -5.16
CA LEU A 124 -9.73 19.40 -5.78
C LEU A 124 -10.16 19.78 -7.20
N LYS A 125 -9.87 21.02 -7.60
CA LYS A 125 -9.97 21.45 -9.00
C LYS A 125 -8.63 22.04 -9.40
N CYS A 126 -7.97 21.39 -10.34
CA CYS A 126 -6.68 21.83 -10.88
C CYS A 126 -6.69 21.70 -12.41
N ILE A 127 -5.77 22.39 -13.09
CA ILE A 127 -5.67 22.31 -14.55
C ILE A 127 -5.01 20.97 -14.90
N PRO A 128 -5.60 20.14 -15.78
CA PRO A 128 -5.02 18.85 -16.16
C PRO A 128 -3.55 18.95 -16.59
N GLY A 129 -2.69 18.14 -15.96
CA GLY A 129 -1.24 18.12 -16.22
C GLY A 129 -0.46 19.29 -15.59
N GLU A 130 -1.11 20.23 -14.91
CA GLU A 130 -0.42 21.33 -14.24
C GLU A 130 0.30 20.86 -12.97
N SER A 131 1.51 21.38 -12.78
CA SER A 131 2.26 21.23 -11.54
C SER A 131 1.95 22.39 -10.59
N PHE A 132 1.60 22.08 -9.35
CA PHE A 132 1.31 23.07 -8.31
C PHE A 132 1.91 22.66 -6.96
N LYS A 133 2.00 23.60 -6.02
CA LYS A 133 2.38 23.29 -4.63
C LYS A 133 1.15 23.15 -3.74
N LYS A 134 1.11 22.07 -2.96
CA LYS A 134 0.18 21.89 -1.84
C LYS A 134 1.02 21.74 -0.58
N ASP A 135 0.96 22.76 0.28
CA ASP A 135 1.88 22.90 1.42
C ASP A 135 3.35 22.85 0.94
N CYS A 136 4.17 21.97 1.49
CA CYS A 136 5.55 21.76 1.06
C CYS A 136 5.69 20.80 -0.14
N ASN A 137 4.62 20.12 -0.54
CA ASN A 137 4.66 19.08 -1.55
C ASN A 137 4.44 19.61 -2.96
N ASN A 138 5.18 19.06 -3.92
CA ASN A 138 4.95 19.30 -5.33
C ASN A 138 3.93 18.28 -5.84
N CYS A 139 2.91 18.76 -6.53
CA CYS A 139 1.80 17.97 -7.02
C CYS A 139 1.66 18.13 -8.54
N ILE A 140 1.23 17.07 -9.22
CA ILE A 140 0.84 17.09 -10.64
C ILE A 140 -0.62 16.72 -10.74
N CYS A 141 -1.42 17.58 -11.35
CA CYS A 141 -2.84 17.37 -11.58
C CYS A 141 -3.08 16.24 -12.59
N ASN A 142 -4.02 15.36 -12.31
CA ASN A 142 -4.41 14.29 -13.22
C ASN A 142 -5.25 14.83 -14.40
N LEU A 143 -5.55 13.96 -15.36
CA LEU A 143 -6.23 14.36 -16.60
C LEU A 143 -7.69 14.80 -16.42
N ASP A 144 -8.36 14.36 -15.34
CA ASP A 144 -9.75 14.74 -15.06
C ASP A 144 -9.88 16.05 -14.26
N GLY A 145 -8.76 16.64 -13.83
CA GLY A 145 -8.72 17.90 -13.09
C GLY A 145 -9.23 17.80 -11.64
N GLN A 146 -9.49 16.60 -11.12
CA GLN A 146 -10.13 16.37 -9.83
C GLN A 146 -9.22 15.73 -8.79
N ASN A 147 -8.05 15.23 -9.18
CA ASN A 147 -7.05 14.68 -8.26
C ASN A 147 -5.63 15.11 -8.64
N ALA A 148 -4.67 14.90 -7.75
CA ALA A 148 -3.27 15.15 -8.03
C ALA A 148 -2.37 14.11 -7.35
N ALA A 149 -1.28 13.76 -8.01
CA ALA A 149 -0.19 12.99 -7.42
C ALA A 149 0.81 13.95 -6.80
N CYS A 150 1.08 13.81 -5.50
CA CYS A 150 1.97 14.70 -4.76
C CYS A 150 3.18 13.95 -4.20
N THR A 151 4.29 14.66 -3.99
CA THR A 151 5.36 14.17 -3.12
C THR A 151 4.84 13.96 -1.68
N LEU A 152 5.57 13.17 -0.88
CA LEU A 152 5.20 12.86 0.51
C LEU A 152 6.25 13.39 1.50
N LEU A 153 6.68 14.64 1.28
CA LEU A 153 7.58 15.33 2.21
C LEU A 153 6.84 15.62 3.51
N PRO A 154 7.44 15.32 4.68
CA PRO A 154 6.89 15.70 5.97
C PRO A 154 6.99 17.23 6.10
N CYS A 155 5.88 17.93 5.89
CA CYS A 155 5.84 19.38 6.01
C CYS A 155 5.92 19.78 7.48
N THR A 156 7.09 20.26 7.92
CA THR A 156 7.27 20.83 9.26
C THR A 156 6.86 22.31 9.25
N GLU A 157 5.65 22.54 9.76
CA GLU A 157 5.06 23.79 10.27
C GLU A 157 4.49 24.84 9.30
N LYS A 158 3.40 25.42 9.83
CA LYS A 158 2.60 26.54 9.34
C LYS A 158 3.47 27.78 9.14
N LEU A 159 3.28 28.44 7.99
CA LEU A 159 3.48 29.88 7.84
C LEU A 159 2.14 30.52 7.51
#